data_AF-A0A8S3EM45-F1
#
_entry.id   AF-A0A8S3EM45-F1
#
_cell.length_a   1.000
_cell.length_b   1.000
_cell.length_c   1.000
_cell.angle_alpha   90.00
_cell.angle_beta   90.00
_cell.angle_gamma   90.00
#
_symmetry.space_group_name_H-M   'P 1'
#
loop_
_entity.id
_entity.type
_entity.pdbx_description
1 polymer ?
#
loop_
_entity_poly.entity_id
_entity_poly.type
_entity_poly.pdbx_seq_one_letter_code
_entity_poly.pdbx_strand_id
1 'polypeptide(L)'
;VPPRVFRPQVRSKYLDIEERISHITDSKRTTVDLYNGAKGTKATRETRMEVVAWIAVCLFSCKLEGGFVRDWVIGNYTARPANLTGNPKAWISYSNGVPYMNKEVVPADLDCHLPTHAYFDIDRFHDELYKYDITCKVSRQDWRYVLLIDEDAPTGPFTMDLIEPHVALTHDRIDFDVNDLSLEKDYTHEIGMRVDIQQRPYLIEIEAIVDNIKNKRFQILRPIDDFLTERINKMVNIRHWTQMGEPSSVVPNPNPKYSAVLVPLPSPSKLYQDLQKDMQKIGNATIVSIEQVKNPLLEDAYESMKKLIAKQCKGSNPNERSLFHGTKGDGIDGIRDDGFDDRYFSPSGNWGT
;
A
#
# COMPACT_ATOMS: atom_id res chain seq x y z
N VAL A 1 -3.72 2.69 10.27
CA VAL A 1 -3.79 2.85 11.75
C VAL A 1 -3.00 4.09 12.16
N PRO A 2 -3.46 4.90 13.14
CA PRO A 2 -2.66 6.03 13.63
C PRO A 2 -1.25 5.60 14.03
N PRO A 3 -0.19 6.35 13.64
CA PRO A 3 1.18 6.05 14.05
C PRO A 3 1.36 6.00 15.57
N ARG A 4 2.22 5.10 16.03
CA ARG A 4 2.51 4.88 17.45
C ARG A 4 4.01 5.03 17.72
N VAL A 5 4.33 5.63 18.86
CA VAL A 5 5.70 5.58 19.41
C VAL A 5 6.02 4.18 19.93
N PHE A 6 7.29 3.80 19.87
CA PHE A 6 7.77 2.62 20.58
C PHE A 6 7.56 2.74 22.09
N ARG A 7 7.31 1.60 22.75
CA ARG A 7 7.19 1.57 24.21
C ARG A 7 8.45 2.16 24.89
N PRO A 8 8.30 2.99 25.93
CA PRO A 8 9.42 3.68 26.58
C PRO A 8 10.56 2.75 27.02
N GLN A 9 10.25 1.51 27.40
CA GLN A 9 11.20 0.51 27.88
C GLN A 9 12.18 0.02 26.80
N VAL A 10 11.81 0.14 25.52
CA VAL A 10 12.61 -0.35 24.39
C VAL A 10 13.02 0.75 23.41
N ARG A 11 12.46 1.96 23.55
CA ARG A 11 12.73 3.12 22.67
C ARG A 11 14.22 3.42 22.47
N SER A 12 15.02 3.33 23.53
CA SER A 12 16.47 3.58 23.46
C SER A 12 17.20 2.61 22.51
N LYS A 13 16.62 1.44 22.20
CA LYS A 13 17.17 0.43 21.27
C LYS A 13 16.84 0.73 19.80
N TYR A 14 16.00 1.73 19.55
CA TYR A 14 15.45 2.05 18.23
C TYR A 14 15.69 3.51 17.83
N LEU A 15 16.62 4.21 18.48
CA LEU A 15 16.96 5.60 18.14
C LEU A 15 17.44 5.74 16.69
N ASP A 16 18.16 4.76 16.17
CA ASP A 16 18.62 4.73 14.78
C ASP A 16 17.45 4.59 13.78
N ILE A 17 16.38 3.90 14.19
CA ILE A 17 15.15 3.78 13.42
C ILE A 17 14.40 5.11 13.44
N GLU A 18 14.24 5.74 14.61
CA GLU A 18 13.60 7.06 14.73
C GLU A 18 14.33 8.12 13.90
N GLU A 19 15.67 8.07 13.86
CA GLU A 19 16.46 8.94 13.00
C GLU A 19 16.09 8.76 11.52
N ARG A 20 16.06 7.52 11.01
CA ARG A 20 15.64 7.24 9.62
C ARG A 20 14.17 7.58 9.34
N ILE A 21 13.28 7.43 10.33
CA ILE A 21 11.89 7.90 10.21
C ILE A 21 11.89 9.42 10.01
N SER A 22 12.60 10.16 10.86
CA SER A 22 12.66 11.63 10.80
C SER A 22 13.22 12.15 9.48
N HIS A 23 14.16 11.42 8.86
CA HIS A 23 14.65 11.78 7.52
C HIS A 23 13.51 11.82 6.49
N ILE A 24 12.46 11.02 6.65
CA ILE A 24 11.37 10.93 5.67
C ILE A 24 10.18 11.79 6.09
N THR A 25 9.88 11.87 7.38
CA THR A 25 8.62 12.42 7.86
C THR A 25 8.70 13.84 8.43
N ASP A 26 9.89 14.35 8.77
CA ASP A 26 10.03 15.70 9.33
C ASP A 26 9.87 16.77 8.25
N SER A 27 8.71 17.43 8.20
CA SER A 27 8.45 18.48 7.20
C SER A 27 9.30 19.75 7.37
N LYS A 28 10.04 19.85 8.48
CA LYS A 28 10.92 20.98 8.77
C LYS A 28 12.35 20.80 8.27
N ARG A 29 12.68 19.65 7.64
CA ARG A 29 13.98 19.44 7.00
C ARG A 29 14.29 20.58 6.03
N THR A 30 15.50 21.10 6.12
CA THR A 30 15.92 22.23 5.30
C THR A 30 16.36 21.75 3.91
N THR A 31 16.44 22.68 2.96
CA THR A 31 17.01 22.40 1.63
C THR A 31 18.45 21.86 1.73
N VAL A 32 19.22 22.28 2.74
CA VAL A 32 20.58 21.79 2.97
C VAL A 32 20.58 20.33 3.41
N ASP A 33 19.66 19.94 4.30
CA ASP A 33 19.54 18.56 4.76
C ASP A 33 19.19 17.62 3.59
N LEU A 34 18.27 18.06 2.74
CA LEU A 34 17.84 17.32 1.55
C LEU A 34 18.96 17.27 0.49
N TYR A 35 19.66 18.39 0.27
CA TYR A 35 20.80 18.45 -0.64
C TYR A 35 21.93 17.49 -0.20
N ASN A 36 22.23 17.42 1.09
CA ASN A 36 23.26 16.51 1.61
C ASN A 36 22.90 15.04 1.36
N GLY A 37 21.62 14.67 1.50
CA GLY A 37 21.14 13.32 1.19
C GLY A 37 21.15 13.00 -0.30
N ALA A 38 20.89 14.00 -1.16
CA ALA A 38 20.81 13.80 -2.60
C ALA A 38 22.18 13.88 -3.31
N LYS A 39 23.01 14.86 -2.93
CA LYS A 39 24.23 15.29 -3.62
C LYS A 39 25.46 15.43 -2.72
N GLY A 40 25.32 15.25 -1.42
CA GLY A 40 26.45 15.32 -0.50
C GLY A 40 27.52 14.29 -0.85
N THR A 41 28.73 14.48 -0.34
CA THR A 41 29.85 13.53 -0.51
C THR A 41 29.56 12.13 0.06
N LYS A 42 28.54 12.02 0.90
CA LYS A 42 28.03 10.78 1.50
C LYS A 42 26.72 10.30 0.88
N ALA A 43 26.24 10.93 -0.20
CA ALA A 43 25.00 10.54 -0.84
C ALA A 43 25.11 9.11 -1.38
N THR A 44 24.15 8.28 -0.99
CA THR A 44 23.98 6.92 -1.46
C THR A 44 22.65 6.81 -2.20
N ARG A 45 22.37 5.64 -2.76
CA ARG A 45 21.05 5.33 -3.31
C ARG A 45 19.97 5.48 -2.26
N GLU A 46 20.21 4.97 -1.06
CA GLU A 46 19.24 4.97 0.04
C GLU A 46 18.97 6.39 0.55
N THR A 47 19.99 7.23 0.70
CA THR A 47 19.75 8.64 1.10
C THR A 47 19.03 9.43 0.01
N ARG A 48 19.21 9.08 -1.27
CA ARG A 48 18.40 9.63 -2.37
C ARG A 48 16.96 9.12 -2.32
N MET A 49 16.75 7.84 -2.03
CA MET A 49 15.40 7.29 -1.78
C MET A 49 14.72 7.98 -0.60
N GLU A 50 15.44 8.29 0.49
CA GLU A 50 14.91 9.08 1.61
C GLU A 50 14.46 10.48 1.17
N VAL A 51 15.21 11.15 0.28
CA VAL A 51 14.81 12.47 -0.26
C VAL A 51 13.55 12.36 -1.12
N VAL A 52 13.46 11.35 -1.99
CA VAL A 52 12.24 11.11 -2.80
C VAL A 52 11.04 10.81 -1.90
N ALA A 53 11.22 9.93 -0.91
CA ALA A 53 10.20 9.59 0.06
C ALA A 53 9.76 10.83 0.85
N TRP A 54 10.71 11.67 1.28
CA TRP A 54 10.43 12.92 1.97
C TRP A 54 9.60 13.88 1.10
N ILE A 55 9.93 14.04 -0.19
CA ILE A 55 9.15 14.86 -1.12
C ILE A 55 7.72 14.33 -1.18
N ALA A 56 7.54 13.03 -1.42
CA ALA A 56 6.24 12.41 -1.52
C ALA A 56 5.40 12.59 -0.24
N VAL A 57 5.98 12.31 0.92
CA VAL A 57 5.29 12.35 2.22
C VAL A 57 5.05 13.79 2.67
N CYS A 58 6.09 14.63 2.69
CA CYS A 58 6.02 15.95 3.32
C CYS A 58 5.43 17.04 2.42
N LEU A 59 5.65 16.97 1.09
CA LEU A 59 5.15 17.98 0.14
C LEU A 59 3.86 17.55 -0.55
N PHE A 60 3.66 16.25 -0.79
CA PHE A 60 2.50 15.74 -1.52
C PHE A 60 1.53 14.94 -0.65
N SER A 61 1.79 14.83 0.65
CA SER A 61 0.91 14.14 1.61
C SER A 61 0.65 12.67 1.24
N CYS A 62 1.60 12.04 0.55
CA CYS A 62 1.55 10.60 0.31
C CYS A 62 1.81 9.85 1.62
N LYS A 63 1.32 8.61 1.67
CA LYS A 63 1.66 7.66 2.73
C LYS A 63 2.65 6.63 2.17
N LEU A 64 3.81 6.51 2.79
CA LEU A 64 4.84 5.55 2.40
C LEU A 64 4.65 4.24 3.15
N GLU A 65 4.77 3.11 2.46
CA GLU A 65 4.63 1.78 3.06
C GLU A 65 5.54 0.74 2.41
N GLY A 66 5.39 -0.52 2.83
CA GLY A 66 5.92 -1.67 2.10
C GLY A 66 7.43 -1.88 2.25
N GLY A 67 8.07 -2.20 1.13
CA GLY A 67 9.41 -2.79 1.12
C GLY A 67 10.50 -1.87 1.66
N PHE A 68 10.43 -0.58 1.36
CA PHE A 68 11.42 0.41 1.80
C PHE A 68 11.39 0.64 3.32
N VAL A 69 10.19 0.75 3.91
CA VAL A 69 10.04 0.91 5.36
C VAL A 69 10.64 -0.30 6.07
N ARG A 70 10.31 -1.51 5.60
CA ARG A 70 10.87 -2.76 6.14
C ARG A 70 12.39 -2.84 5.98
N ASP A 71 12.87 -2.75 4.76
CA ASP A 71 14.25 -3.08 4.42
C ASP A 71 15.23 -2.01 4.89
N TRP A 72 14.92 -0.72 4.66
CA TRP A 72 15.83 0.37 4.94
C TRP A 72 15.55 1.03 6.31
N VAL A 73 14.32 1.52 6.51
CA VAL A 73 14.00 2.32 7.71
C VAL A 73 14.14 1.47 8.98
N ILE A 74 13.57 0.26 8.99
CA ILE A 74 13.70 -0.64 10.13
C ILE A 74 14.98 -1.48 10.05
N GLY A 75 15.18 -2.18 8.93
CA GLY A 75 16.23 -3.19 8.79
C GLY A 75 17.64 -2.64 8.58
N ASN A 76 17.78 -1.42 8.05
CA ASN A 76 19.04 -0.87 7.56
C ASN A 76 19.77 -1.84 6.60
N TYR A 77 19.00 -2.53 5.75
CA TYR A 77 19.50 -3.50 4.79
C TYR A 77 19.86 -2.85 3.48
N THR A 78 21.06 -3.14 3.01
CA THR A 78 21.50 -2.85 1.66
C THR A 78 22.03 -4.13 1.03
N ALA A 79 21.52 -4.45 -0.16
CA ALA A 79 22.01 -5.56 -0.97
C ALA A 79 22.00 -5.17 -2.44
N ARG A 80 22.98 -5.69 -3.18
CA ARG A 80 23.15 -5.49 -4.61
C ARG A 80 23.52 -6.83 -5.26
N PRO A 81 23.11 -7.08 -6.51
CA PRO A 81 23.50 -8.29 -7.22
C PRO A 81 25.02 -8.32 -7.39
N ALA A 82 25.69 -9.36 -6.87
CA ALA A 82 27.15 -9.44 -6.85
C ALA A 82 27.76 -9.34 -8.26
N ASN A 83 27.08 -9.93 -9.25
CA ASN A 83 27.45 -9.92 -10.66
C ASN A 83 27.22 -8.57 -11.37
N LEU A 84 26.52 -7.60 -10.76
CA LEU A 84 26.16 -6.31 -11.37
C LEU A 84 26.68 -5.10 -10.59
N THR A 85 27.59 -5.31 -9.64
CA THR A 85 28.07 -4.26 -8.71
C THR A 85 28.69 -3.05 -9.42
N GLY A 86 29.30 -3.25 -10.59
CA GLY A 86 29.91 -2.17 -11.40
C GLY A 86 29.00 -1.55 -12.47
N ASN A 87 27.75 -2.00 -12.59
CA ASN A 87 26.81 -1.49 -13.59
C ASN A 87 25.40 -1.36 -12.99
N PRO A 88 25.12 -0.28 -12.22
CA PRO A 88 23.83 -0.08 -11.58
C PRO A 88 22.64 -0.05 -12.55
N LYS A 89 22.87 0.37 -13.80
CA LYS A 89 21.83 0.37 -14.84
C LYS A 89 21.32 -1.03 -15.17
N ALA A 90 22.15 -2.06 -15.02
CA ALA A 90 21.74 -3.45 -15.21
C ALA A 90 20.82 -3.99 -14.10
N TRP A 91 20.58 -3.21 -13.04
CA TRP A 91 19.61 -3.57 -12.00
C TRP A 91 18.16 -3.38 -12.46
N ILE A 92 17.93 -2.68 -13.58
CA ILE A 92 16.60 -2.42 -14.11
C ILE A 92 16.22 -3.53 -15.10
N SER A 93 14.98 -4.00 -15.01
CA SER A 93 14.35 -4.85 -16.00
C SER A 93 13.00 -4.25 -16.40
N TYR A 94 12.45 -4.71 -17.53
CA TYR A 94 11.19 -4.18 -18.06
C TYR A 94 10.21 -5.32 -18.32
N SER A 95 8.97 -5.14 -17.88
CA SER A 95 7.84 -6.01 -18.22
C SER A 95 6.77 -5.16 -18.85
N ASN A 96 6.40 -5.44 -20.11
CA ASN A 96 5.43 -4.65 -20.87
C ASN A 96 5.71 -3.14 -20.86
N GLY A 97 6.99 -2.75 -20.94
CA GLY A 97 7.42 -1.34 -20.90
C GLY A 97 7.42 -0.69 -19.51
N VAL A 98 7.04 -1.44 -18.46
CA VAL A 98 7.06 -0.97 -17.07
C VAL A 98 8.38 -1.39 -16.41
N PRO A 99 9.15 -0.45 -15.85
CA PRO A 99 10.40 -0.75 -15.19
C PRO A 99 10.17 -1.44 -13.84
N TYR A 100 11.02 -2.40 -13.49
CA TYR A 100 11.08 -3.00 -12.17
C TYR A 100 12.53 -3.33 -11.80
N MET A 101 12.81 -3.36 -10.51
CA MET A 101 14.15 -3.62 -10.00
C MET A 101 14.44 -5.12 -9.90
N ASN A 102 15.70 -5.49 -10.15
CA ASN A 102 16.22 -6.81 -9.85
C ASN A 102 15.90 -7.18 -8.38
N LYS A 103 15.37 -8.40 -8.16
CA LYS A 103 14.84 -8.86 -6.87
C LYS A 103 15.90 -8.91 -5.75
N GLU A 104 17.19 -8.98 -6.10
CA GLU A 104 18.34 -8.95 -5.17
C GLU A 104 18.71 -7.53 -4.70
N VAL A 105 18.22 -6.49 -5.37
CA VAL A 105 18.44 -5.10 -4.93
C VAL A 105 17.55 -4.82 -3.72
N VAL A 106 18.18 -4.36 -2.64
CA VAL A 106 17.52 -4.02 -1.37
C VAL A 106 18.04 -2.67 -0.85
N PRO A 107 17.16 -1.72 -0.47
CA PRO A 107 15.71 -1.70 -0.76
C PRO A 107 15.46 -1.61 -2.28
N ALA A 108 14.36 -2.17 -2.78
CA ALA A 108 14.12 -2.20 -4.24
C ALA A 108 13.44 -0.91 -4.72
N ASP A 109 12.33 -0.57 -4.10
CA ASP A 109 11.33 0.39 -4.54
C ASP A 109 10.73 1.19 -3.38
N LEU A 110 10.04 2.27 -3.71
CA LEU A 110 9.21 3.06 -2.80
C LEU A 110 7.73 2.81 -3.13
N ASP A 111 6.93 2.36 -2.16
CA ASP A 111 5.48 2.18 -2.32
C ASP A 111 4.75 3.34 -1.63
N CYS A 112 4.08 4.21 -2.39
CA CYS A 112 3.39 5.38 -1.87
C CYS A 112 1.91 5.41 -2.26
N HIS A 113 1.04 5.47 -1.27
CA HIS A 113 -0.38 5.76 -1.48
C HIS A 113 -0.57 7.26 -1.68
N LEU A 114 -1.25 7.62 -2.77
CA LEU A 114 -1.64 8.98 -3.05
C LEU A 114 -2.69 9.49 -2.04
N PRO A 115 -2.70 10.79 -1.72
CA PRO A 115 -3.67 11.36 -0.78
C PRO A 115 -5.11 11.21 -1.29
N THR A 116 -6.01 10.78 -0.42
CA THR A 116 -7.45 10.68 -0.72
C THR A 116 -8.16 12.05 -0.75
N HIS A 117 -7.52 13.09 -0.21
CA HIS A 117 -8.13 14.40 0.01
C HIS A 117 -7.54 15.51 -0.87
N ALA A 118 -6.50 15.20 -1.66
CA ALA A 118 -5.81 16.16 -2.51
C ALA A 118 -5.52 15.57 -3.89
N TYR A 119 -5.47 16.42 -4.91
CA TYR A 119 -5.00 16.01 -6.22
C TYR A 119 -3.47 15.89 -6.20
N PHE A 120 -2.95 14.79 -6.75
CA PHE A 120 -1.51 14.61 -6.92
C PHE A 120 -1.09 15.11 -8.30
N ASP A 121 -0.28 16.16 -8.31
CA ASP A 121 0.28 16.78 -9.52
C ASP A 121 1.64 16.15 -9.84
N ILE A 122 1.65 15.24 -10.81
CA ILE A 122 2.86 14.48 -11.20
C ILE A 122 3.94 15.37 -11.82
N ASP A 123 3.56 16.43 -12.54
CA ASP A 123 4.50 17.35 -13.17
C ASP A 123 5.18 18.20 -12.09
N ARG A 124 4.40 18.71 -11.13
CA ARG A 124 4.97 19.39 -9.96
C ARG A 124 5.86 18.45 -9.13
N PHE A 125 5.49 17.18 -8.98
CA PHE A 125 6.33 16.20 -8.28
C PHE A 125 7.68 16.03 -9.00
N HIS A 126 7.66 15.94 -10.33
CA HIS A 126 8.86 15.90 -11.16
C HIS A 126 9.74 17.15 -10.98
N ASP A 127 9.14 18.33 -10.97
CA ASP A 127 9.84 19.59 -10.72
C ASP A 127 10.52 19.62 -9.34
N GLU A 128 9.86 19.11 -8.29
CA GLU A 128 10.46 19.01 -6.95
C GLU A 128 11.65 18.06 -6.92
N LEU A 129 11.59 16.92 -7.63
CA LEU A 129 12.72 16.00 -7.78
C LEU A 129 13.90 16.67 -8.49
N TYR A 130 13.62 17.43 -9.55
CA TYR A 130 14.64 18.08 -10.38
C TYR A 130 15.49 19.10 -9.59
N LYS A 131 14.91 19.77 -8.59
CA LYS A 131 15.64 20.68 -7.68
C LYS A 131 16.82 20.01 -6.97
N TYR A 132 16.75 18.69 -6.80
CA TYR A 132 17.79 17.88 -6.17
C TYR A 132 18.56 17.02 -7.18
N ASP A 133 18.38 17.26 -8.49
CA ASP A 133 19.00 16.50 -9.60
C ASP A 133 18.69 15.01 -9.50
N ILE A 134 17.45 14.73 -9.12
CA ILE A 134 16.86 13.41 -9.14
C ILE A 134 16.11 13.31 -10.45
N THR A 135 16.55 12.40 -11.31
CA THR A 135 15.92 12.19 -12.62
C THR A 135 14.78 11.20 -12.47
N CYS A 136 13.68 11.42 -13.19
CA CYS A 136 12.51 10.56 -13.10
C CYS A 136 11.88 10.36 -14.49
N LYS A 137 11.54 9.10 -14.81
CA LYS A 137 10.71 8.71 -15.95
C LYS A 137 9.43 8.08 -15.43
N VAL A 138 8.29 8.52 -15.95
CA VAL A 138 6.97 8.08 -15.50
C VAL A 138 6.36 7.11 -16.50
N SER A 139 5.96 5.93 -16.03
CA SER A 139 5.15 4.97 -16.76
C SER A 139 3.77 4.88 -16.10
N ARG A 140 2.69 5.12 -16.86
CA ARG A 140 1.31 5.01 -16.36
C ARG A 140 0.77 3.60 -16.59
N GLN A 141 0.23 2.99 -15.54
CA GLN A 141 -0.67 1.83 -15.62
C GLN A 141 -2.08 2.27 -15.23
N ASP A 142 -3.10 1.42 -15.36
CA ASP A 142 -4.49 1.82 -15.05
C ASP A 142 -4.67 2.26 -13.59
N TRP A 143 -3.93 1.64 -12.67
CA TRP A 143 -4.17 1.70 -11.23
C TRP A 143 -3.02 2.35 -10.44
N ARG A 144 -1.88 2.64 -11.07
CA ARG A 144 -0.74 3.35 -10.44
C ARG A 144 0.12 4.12 -11.46
N TYR A 145 1.01 4.96 -10.96
CA TYR A 145 2.19 5.41 -11.72
C TYR A 145 3.41 4.63 -11.24
N VAL A 146 4.23 4.17 -12.18
CA VAL A 146 5.52 3.55 -11.90
C VAL A 146 6.61 4.51 -12.36
N LEU A 147 7.38 5.00 -11.42
CA LEU A 147 8.44 5.97 -11.65
C LEU A 147 9.78 5.24 -11.64
N LEU A 148 10.56 5.36 -12.70
CA LEU A 148 11.98 4.99 -12.70
C LEU A 148 12.80 6.22 -12.33
N ILE A 149 13.53 6.11 -11.23
CA ILE A 149 14.30 7.20 -10.66
C ILE A 149 15.78 6.89 -10.82
N ASP A 150 16.54 7.90 -11.26
CA ASP A 150 17.99 7.86 -11.29
C ASP A 150 18.60 6.74 -12.13
N GLU A 151 17.99 6.46 -13.29
CA GLU A 151 18.44 5.43 -14.26
C GLU A 151 19.94 5.46 -14.52
N ASP A 152 20.48 6.66 -14.72
CA ASP A 152 21.88 6.91 -15.10
C ASP A 152 22.72 7.48 -13.95
N ALA A 153 22.18 7.57 -12.73
CA ALA A 153 22.91 8.12 -11.60
C ALA A 153 23.97 7.12 -11.08
N PRO A 154 25.16 7.58 -10.66
CA PRO A 154 26.22 6.71 -10.15
C PRO A 154 25.85 6.00 -8.84
N THR A 155 24.94 6.58 -8.05
CA THR A 155 24.40 5.96 -6.83
C THR A 155 23.55 4.72 -7.15
N GLY A 156 22.98 4.66 -8.36
CA GLY A 156 22.18 3.58 -8.87
C GLY A 156 20.67 3.83 -8.81
N PRO A 157 19.91 3.17 -9.70
CA PRO A 157 18.49 3.44 -9.92
C PRO A 157 17.58 2.76 -8.91
N PHE A 158 16.36 3.26 -8.79
CA PHE A 158 15.27 2.65 -8.05
C PHE A 158 13.92 2.96 -8.68
N THR A 159 12.89 2.22 -8.29
CA THR A 159 11.52 2.49 -8.73
C THR A 159 10.68 3.07 -7.60
N MET A 160 9.60 3.75 -7.96
CA MET A 160 8.57 4.21 -7.03
C MET A 160 7.20 3.95 -7.62
N ASP A 161 6.33 3.34 -6.82
CA ASP A 161 4.92 3.15 -7.15
C ASP A 161 4.09 4.22 -6.45
N LEU A 162 3.32 4.98 -7.23
CA LEU A 162 2.29 5.89 -6.76
C LEU A 162 0.93 5.22 -6.94
N ILE A 163 0.42 4.63 -5.87
CA ILE A 163 -0.80 3.85 -5.83
C ILE A 163 -2.00 4.79 -5.75
N GLU A 164 -2.91 4.67 -6.72
CA GLU A 164 -4.09 5.52 -6.78
C GLU A 164 -5.07 5.19 -5.64
N PRO A 165 -5.78 6.20 -5.09
CA PRO A 165 -6.65 5.99 -3.95
C PRO A 165 -7.74 4.93 -4.18
N HIS A 166 -8.24 4.80 -5.41
CA HIS A 166 -9.34 3.87 -5.74
C HIS A 166 -8.95 2.39 -5.66
N VAL A 167 -7.65 2.12 -5.58
CA VAL A 167 -7.06 0.78 -5.54
C VAL A 167 -6.60 0.45 -4.12
N ALA A 168 -6.47 1.45 -3.24
CA ALA A 168 -5.95 1.28 -1.89
C ALA A 168 -6.71 0.20 -1.11
N LEU A 169 -8.03 0.16 -1.23
CA LEU A 169 -8.90 -0.83 -0.59
C LEU A 169 -8.58 -2.29 -1.01
N THR A 170 -8.11 -2.49 -2.24
CA THR A 170 -7.69 -3.81 -2.74
C THR A 170 -6.22 -4.14 -2.45
N HIS A 171 -5.42 -3.12 -2.13
CA HIS A 171 -4.00 -3.26 -1.80
C HIS A 171 -3.75 -3.49 -0.30
N ASP A 172 -4.77 -3.30 0.54
CA ASP A 172 -4.68 -3.40 2.01
C ASP A 172 -4.51 -4.84 2.53
N ARG A 173 -4.47 -5.85 1.65
CA ARG A 173 -4.11 -7.20 2.10
C ARG A 173 -2.64 -7.25 2.47
N ILE A 174 -2.37 -7.81 3.65
CA ILE A 174 -1.02 -7.94 4.17
C ILE A 174 -0.57 -9.38 3.96
N ASP A 175 0.45 -9.55 3.13
CA ASP A 175 1.06 -10.86 2.92
C ASP A 175 1.87 -11.32 4.13
N PHE A 176 2.69 -10.40 4.67
CA PHE A 176 3.63 -10.65 5.76
C PHE A 176 3.52 -9.57 6.82
N ASP A 177 3.64 -9.94 8.10
CA ASP A 177 3.70 -9.01 9.24
C ASP A 177 4.70 -7.86 9.01
N VAL A 178 5.87 -8.18 8.47
CA VAL A 178 6.94 -7.23 8.17
C VAL A 178 6.66 -6.25 7.02
N ASN A 179 5.53 -6.38 6.34
CA ASN A 179 5.07 -5.44 5.31
C ASN A 179 3.96 -4.50 5.81
N ASP A 180 3.55 -4.64 7.07
CA ASP A 180 2.44 -3.89 7.64
C ASP A 180 2.83 -2.48 8.12
N LEU A 181 4.07 -2.04 7.85
CA LEU A 181 4.57 -0.77 8.36
C LEU A 181 4.36 0.37 7.37
N SER A 182 4.10 1.57 7.90
CA SER A 182 3.90 2.78 7.12
C SER A 182 4.41 4.03 7.82
N LEU A 183 4.71 5.06 7.04
CA LEU A 183 5.19 6.37 7.49
C LEU A 183 4.31 7.49 6.93
N GLU A 184 4.05 8.47 7.78
CA GLU A 184 3.18 9.61 7.49
C GLU A 184 3.85 10.91 7.97
N LYS A 185 3.47 12.03 7.35
CA LYS A 185 4.07 13.35 7.59
C LYS A 185 3.98 13.78 9.06
N ASP A 186 5.06 14.37 9.56
CA ASP A 186 5.23 14.95 10.91
C ASP A 186 5.11 13.97 12.08
N TYR A 187 5.07 12.66 11.78
CA TYR A 187 5.27 11.58 12.74
C TYR A 187 6.75 11.18 12.74
N THR A 188 7.58 11.96 13.43
CA THR A 188 9.06 11.85 13.37
C THR A 188 9.62 10.77 14.27
N HIS A 189 8.83 10.24 15.21
CA HIS A 189 9.23 9.19 16.15
C HIS A 189 8.25 8.03 16.19
N GLU A 190 7.21 8.09 15.37
CA GLU A 190 6.12 7.15 15.33
C GLU A 190 6.15 6.34 14.05
N ILE A 191 5.67 5.10 14.15
CA ILE A 191 5.46 4.24 13.00
C ILE A 191 4.00 3.84 12.89
N GLY A 192 3.45 3.97 11.69
CA GLY A 192 2.10 3.55 11.36
C GLY A 192 2.05 2.07 11.00
N MET A 193 0.86 1.49 11.17
CA MET A 193 0.53 0.20 10.59
C MET A 193 -0.52 0.37 9.48
N ARG A 194 -0.48 -0.50 8.46
CA ARG A 194 -1.50 -0.53 7.40
C ARG A 194 -2.79 -1.05 8.02
N VAL A 195 -2.73 -2.19 8.69
CA VAL A 195 -3.83 -2.80 9.44
C VAL A 195 -3.49 -2.91 10.94
N ASP A 196 -4.48 -2.78 11.82
CA ASP A 196 -4.27 -3.00 13.25
C ASP A 196 -4.61 -4.44 13.62
N ILE A 197 -3.60 -5.28 13.83
CA ILE A 197 -3.81 -6.69 14.19
C ILE A 197 -3.84 -6.84 15.71
N GLN A 198 -4.90 -6.34 16.34
CA GLN A 198 -5.04 -6.33 17.81
C GLN A 198 -5.80 -7.52 18.39
N GLN A 199 -6.36 -8.37 17.53
CA GLN A 199 -7.27 -9.41 17.98
C GLN A 199 -6.55 -10.72 18.24
N ARG A 200 -6.87 -11.33 19.38
CA ARG A 200 -6.45 -12.71 19.65
C ARG A 200 -7.12 -13.66 18.66
N PRO A 201 -6.43 -14.70 18.18
CA PRO A 201 -5.10 -15.16 18.60
C PRO A 201 -3.91 -14.45 17.92
N TYR A 202 -4.15 -13.54 16.97
CA TYR A 202 -3.15 -13.02 16.05
C TYR A 202 -2.51 -11.69 16.47
N LEU A 203 -2.55 -11.32 17.76
CA LEU A 203 -2.03 -10.03 18.24
C LEU A 203 -0.56 -9.82 17.80
N ILE A 204 -0.34 -8.87 16.89
CA ILE A 204 0.99 -8.50 16.38
C ILE A 204 1.29 -7.07 16.80
N GLU A 205 2.21 -6.93 17.75
CA GLU A 205 2.71 -5.64 18.21
C GLU A 205 3.80 -5.11 17.27
N ILE A 206 3.89 -3.79 17.14
CA ILE A 206 4.91 -3.12 16.31
C ILE A 206 6.33 -3.58 16.67
N GLU A 207 6.65 -3.75 17.95
CA GLU A 207 8.00 -4.19 18.33
C GLU A 207 8.30 -5.65 17.97
N ALA A 208 7.26 -6.49 17.87
CA ALA A 208 7.43 -7.85 17.34
C ALA A 208 7.75 -7.81 15.84
N ILE A 209 7.09 -6.93 15.09
CA ILE A 209 7.40 -6.70 13.67
C ILE A 209 8.84 -6.20 13.52
N VAL A 210 9.27 -5.22 14.33
CA VAL A 210 10.64 -4.71 14.29
C VAL A 210 11.67 -5.78 14.64
N ASP A 211 11.42 -6.62 15.66
CA ASP A 211 12.30 -7.74 16.00
C ASP A 211 12.37 -8.75 14.86
N ASN A 212 11.24 -9.09 14.24
CA ASN A 212 11.19 -9.98 13.08
C ASN A 212 11.99 -9.41 11.91
N ILE A 213 11.83 -8.12 11.60
CA ILE A 213 12.62 -7.45 10.58
C ILE A 213 14.11 -7.58 10.91
N LYS A 214 14.56 -7.15 12.10
CA LYS A 214 15.97 -7.17 12.50
C LYS A 214 16.60 -8.57 12.41
N ASN A 215 15.81 -9.61 12.66
CA ASN A 215 16.24 -11.01 12.59
C ASN A 215 15.96 -11.69 11.23
N LYS A 216 15.50 -10.94 10.21
CA LYS A 216 15.07 -11.46 8.91
C LYS A 216 14.08 -12.63 9.02
N ARG A 217 13.08 -12.49 9.88
CA ARG A 217 11.98 -13.43 10.07
C ARG A 217 10.67 -12.80 9.60
N PHE A 218 9.71 -13.62 9.17
CA PHE A 218 8.38 -13.14 8.81
C PHE A 218 7.29 -14.18 9.09
N GLN A 219 6.09 -13.72 9.39
CA GLN A 219 4.87 -14.52 9.51
C GLN A 219 4.01 -14.28 8.28
N ILE A 220 3.44 -15.34 7.70
CA ILE A 220 2.46 -15.23 6.62
C ILE A 220 1.09 -14.90 7.23
N LEU A 221 0.43 -13.86 6.71
CA LEU A 221 -0.82 -13.30 7.25
C LEU A 221 -2.04 -13.49 6.33
N ARG A 222 -1.90 -14.21 5.21
CA ARG A 222 -3.02 -14.63 4.34
C ARG A 222 -2.86 -16.08 3.88
N PRO A 223 -3.92 -16.74 3.39
CA PRO A 223 -3.82 -18.03 2.71
C PRO A 223 -2.85 -17.99 1.53
N ILE A 224 -2.10 -19.09 1.33
CA ILE A 224 -1.12 -19.21 0.25
C ILE A 224 -1.84 -19.47 -1.08
N ASP A 225 -1.59 -18.57 -2.03
CA ASP A 225 -1.94 -18.70 -3.45
C ASP A 225 -0.66 -18.61 -4.32
N ASP A 226 -0.80 -18.70 -5.64
CA ASP A 226 0.33 -18.68 -6.57
C ASP A 226 1.13 -17.37 -6.48
N PHE A 227 0.44 -16.24 -6.34
CA PHE A 227 1.10 -14.93 -6.20
C PHE A 227 1.89 -14.83 -4.89
N LEU A 228 1.30 -15.27 -3.78
CA LEU A 228 1.98 -15.30 -2.49
C LEU A 228 3.18 -16.27 -2.51
N THR A 229 3.07 -17.39 -3.22
CA THR A 229 4.16 -18.36 -3.40
C THR A 229 5.38 -17.71 -4.05
N GLU A 230 5.20 -16.89 -5.08
CA GLU A 230 6.30 -16.12 -5.68
C GLU A 230 6.94 -15.14 -4.70
N ARG A 231 6.13 -14.48 -3.87
CA ARG A 231 6.60 -13.54 -2.85
C ARG A 231 7.35 -14.24 -1.72
N ILE A 232 6.88 -15.39 -1.27
CA ILE A 232 7.57 -16.25 -0.29
C ILE A 232 8.93 -16.67 -0.86
N ASN A 233 8.96 -17.17 -2.11
CA ASN A 233 10.20 -17.56 -2.79
C ASN A 233 11.19 -16.40 -2.89
N LYS A 234 10.72 -15.17 -3.17
CA LYS A 234 11.55 -13.97 -3.15
C LYS A 234 12.12 -13.71 -1.75
N MET A 235 11.31 -13.79 -0.70
CA MET A 235 11.76 -13.56 0.68
C MET A 235 12.79 -14.61 1.13
N VAL A 236 12.53 -15.89 0.88
CA VAL A 236 13.37 -16.99 1.37
C VAL A 236 14.61 -17.19 0.50
N ASN A 237 14.44 -17.41 -0.80
CA ASN A 237 15.52 -17.88 -1.66
C ASN A 237 16.44 -16.74 -2.14
N ILE A 238 15.91 -15.52 -2.25
CA ILE A 238 16.65 -14.36 -2.76
C ILE A 238 17.11 -13.46 -1.61
N ARG A 239 16.21 -13.16 -0.65
CA ARG A 239 16.50 -12.20 0.42
C ARG A 239 16.98 -12.85 1.72
N HIS A 240 16.96 -14.19 1.77
CA HIS A 240 17.39 -15.00 2.91
C HIS A 240 16.64 -14.70 4.21
N TRP A 241 15.32 -14.51 4.09
CA TRP A 241 14.42 -14.42 5.24
C TRP A 241 13.91 -15.81 5.63
N THR A 242 13.56 -15.97 6.90
CA THR A 242 13.04 -17.23 7.46
C THR A 242 11.55 -17.08 7.80
N GLN A 243 10.71 -17.96 7.25
CA GLN A 243 9.30 -18.02 7.64
C GLN A 243 9.19 -18.55 9.08
N MET A 244 8.32 -17.94 9.88
CA MET A 244 7.96 -18.39 11.22
C MET A 244 6.55 -18.92 11.26
N GLY A 245 6.38 -20.03 11.98
CA GLY A 245 5.09 -20.62 12.27
C GLY A 245 4.27 -21.00 11.04
N GLU A 246 3.02 -21.36 11.30
CA GLU A 246 2.05 -21.65 10.26
C GLU A 246 1.44 -20.36 9.70
N PRO A 247 1.05 -20.34 8.41
CA PRO A 247 0.29 -19.24 7.84
C PRO A 247 -0.96 -18.93 8.67
N SER A 248 -1.11 -17.66 9.02
CA SER A 248 -2.32 -17.14 9.67
C SER A 248 -3.18 -16.47 8.61
N SER A 249 -4.48 -16.73 8.58
CA SER A 249 -5.40 -16.01 7.69
C SER A 249 -6.01 -14.84 8.45
N VAL A 250 -5.21 -13.79 8.67
CA VAL A 250 -5.68 -12.60 9.39
C VAL A 250 -6.66 -11.86 8.50
N VAL A 251 -7.92 -11.83 8.93
CA VAL A 251 -8.94 -10.94 8.38
C VAL A 251 -9.02 -9.75 9.34
N PRO A 252 -8.67 -8.53 8.90
CA PRO A 252 -8.91 -7.33 9.69
C PRO A 252 -10.39 -7.29 10.05
N ASN A 253 -10.71 -7.10 11.32
CA ASN A 253 -12.09 -6.85 11.70
C ASN A 253 -12.40 -5.35 11.55
N PRO A 254 -13.61 -4.99 11.13
CA PRO A 254 -14.00 -3.59 11.00
C PRO A 254 -13.92 -2.92 12.36
N ASN A 255 -13.70 -1.60 12.35
CA ASN A 255 -13.70 -0.83 13.57
C ASN A 255 -15.06 -1.02 14.29
N PRO A 256 -15.09 -1.52 15.54
CA PRO A 256 -16.33 -1.89 16.23
C PRO A 256 -17.27 -0.69 16.46
N LYS A 257 -16.78 0.54 16.31
CA LYS A 257 -17.59 1.75 16.40
C LYS A 257 -18.57 1.93 15.23
N TYR A 258 -18.38 1.21 14.12
CA TYR A 258 -19.15 1.41 12.88
C TYR A 258 -19.53 0.08 12.21
N SER A 259 -20.15 -0.83 12.96
CA SER A 259 -20.70 -2.06 12.39
C SER A 259 -21.77 -1.74 11.36
N ALA A 260 -21.73 -2.41 10.20
CA ALA A 260 -22.77 -2.30 9.21
C ALA A 260 -24.12 -2.75 9.80
N VAL A 261 -25.19 -2.06 9.40
CA VAL A 261 -26.56 -2.42 9.76
C VAL A 261 -27.29 -2.89 8.51
N LEU A 262 -27.85 -4.10 8.58
CA LEU A 262 -28.78 -4.59 7.56
C LEU A 262 -30.18 -4.10 7.91
N VAL A 263 -30.77 -3.33 7.00
CA VAL A 263 -32.15 -2.83 7.14
C VAL A 263 -33.02 -3.58 6.12
N PRO A 264 -33.90 -4.48 6.57
CA PRO A 264 -34.82 -5.17 5.67
C PRO A 264 -35.67 -4.17 4.89
N LEU A 265 -35.70 -4.31 3.56
CA LEU A 265 -36.56 -3.51 2.71
C LEU A 265 -37.97 -4.13 2.69
N PRO A 266 -39.01 -3.38 3.06
CA PRO A 266 -40.39 -3.86 2.94
C PRO A 266 -40.73 -4.12 1.47
N SER A 267 -41.38 -5.25 1.19
CA SER A 267 -41.83 -5.60 -0.18
C SER A 267 -42.73 -4.56 -0.86
N PRO A 268 -43.55 -3.76 -0.14
CA PRO A 268 -44.32 -2.69 -0.77
C PRO A 268 -43.48 -1.45 -1.14
N SER A 269 -42.23 -1.35 -0.70
CA SER A 269 -41.40 -0.19 -0.98
C SER A 269 -41.01 -0.13 -2.46
N LYS A 270 -40.96 1.08 -3.01
CA LYS A 270 -40.57 1.30 -4.41
C LYS A 270 -39.19 0.70 -4.71
N LEU A 271 -38.22 0.90 -3.81
CA LEU A 271 -36.87 0.36 -3.97
C LEU A 271 -36.86 -1.17 -4.04
N TYR A 272 -37.65 -1.85 -3.20
CA TYR A 272 -37.78 -3.30 -3.27
C TYR A 272 -38.33 -3.75 -4.63
N GLN A 273 -39.40 -3.10 -5.10
CA GLN A 273 -40.03 -3.44 -6.39
C GLN A 273 -39.10 -3.18 -7.58
N ASP A 274 -38.34 -2.08 -7.55
CA ASP A 274 -37.36 -1.74 -8.56
C ASP A 274 -36.23 -2.79 -8.61
N LEU A 275 -35.67 -3.16 -7.45
CA LEU A 275 -34.63 -4.20 -7.34
C LEU A 275 -35.14 -5.59 -7.74
N GLN A 276 -36.37 -5.93 -7.36
CA GLN A 276 -37.02 -7.18 -7.77
C GLN A 276 -37.14 -7.25 -9.30
N LYS A 277 -37.59 -6.16 -9.93
CA LYS A 277 -37.70 -6.07 -11.39
C LYS A 277 -36.34 -6.19 -12.06
N ASP A 278 -35.29 -5.61 -11.48
CA ASP A 278 -33.93 -5.73 -12.02
C ASP A 278 -33.38 -7.16 -11.88
N MET A 279 -33.61 -7.85 -10.76
CA MET A 279 -33.21 -9.25 -10.62
C MET A 279 -33.95 -10.17 -11.59
N GLN A 280 -35.23 -9.94 -11.84
CA GLN A 280 -36.01 -10.72 -12.81
C GLN A 280 -35.44 -10.66 -14.24
N LYS A 281 -34.67 -9.60 -14.59
CA LYS A 281 -34.00 -9.50 -15.89
C LYS A 281 -32.80 -10.46 -16.01
N ILE A 282 -32.22 -10.88 -14.89
CA ILE A 282 -31.00 -11.69 -14.84
C ILE A 282 -31.35 -13.17 -14.75
N GLY A 283 -32.48 -13.51 -14.12
CA GLY A 283 -33.01 -14.87 -14.10
C GLY A 283 -34.22 -15.03 -13.19
N ASN A 284 -34.78 -16.24 -13.17
CA ASN A 284 -35.94 -16.58 -12.34
C ASN A 284 -35.51 -17.00 -10.93
N ALA A 285 -35.00 -16.04 -10.14
CA ALA A 285 -34.67 -16.25 -8.74
C ALA A 285 -35.89 -15.95 -7.83
N THR A 286 -36.17 -16.84 -6.89
CA THR A 286 -37.12 -16.56 -5.81
C THR A 286 -36.44 -15.69 -4.76
N ILE A 287 -36.87 -14.45 -4.63
CA ILE A 287 -36.33 -13.51 -3.64
C ILE A 287 -36.86 -13.86 -2.26
N VAL A 288 -35.97 -14.23 -1.34
CA VAL A 288 -36.31 -14.50 0.07
C VAL A 288 -36.40 -13.21 0.87
N SER A 289 -35.41 -12.33 0.70
CA SER A 289 -35.35 -11.01 1.33
C SER A 289 -34.52 -10.05 0.47
N ILE A 290 -34.69 -8.75 0.70
CA ILE A 290 -33.78 -7.72 0.21
C ILE A 290 -33.46 -6.84 1.42
N GLU A 291 -32.18 -6.62 1.67
CA GLU A 291 -31.70 -5.85 2.81
C GLU A 291 -30.82 -4.71 2.30
N GLN A 292 -31.06 -3.51 2.81
CA GLN A 292 -30.19 -2.37 2.55
C GLN A 292 -29.00 -2.44 3.53
N VAL A 293 -27.79 -2.49 2.98
CA VAL A 293 -26.56 -2.34 3.77
C VAL A 293 -26.37 -0.87 4.11
N LYS A 294 -26.26 -0.55 5.41
CA LYS A 294 -25.90 0.78 5.90
C LYS A 294 -24.57 0.70 6.63
N ASN A 295 -23.52 1.22 5.99
CA ASN A 295 -22.18 1.32 6.55
C ASN A 295 -21.62 2.72 6.24
N PRO A 296 -21.73 3.69 7.18
CA PRO A 296 -21.34 5.07 6.93
C PRO A 296 -19.87 5.24 6.55
N LEU A 297 -18.96 4.40 7.06
CA LEU A 297 -17.55 4.47 6.71
C LEU A 297 -17.30 4.07 5.25
N LEU A 298 -17.93 2.98 4.81
CA LEU A 298 -17.81 2.55 3.41
C LEU A 298 -18.50 3.53 2.47
N GLU A 299 -19.62 4.14 2.89
CA GLU A 299 -20.30 5.19 2.14
C GLU A 299 -19.43 6.44 2.00
N ASP A 300 -18.82 6.92 3.08
CA ASP A 300 -17.90 8.08 3.06
C ASP A 300 -16.67 7.80 2.20
N ALA A 301 -16.10 6.59 2.29
CA ALA A 301 -14.97 6.16 1.46
C ALA A 301 -15.37 6.11 -0.02
N TYR A 302 -16.52 5.53 -0.33
CA TYR A 302 -17.08 5.45 -1.68
C TYR A 302 -17.30 6.85 -2.29
N GLU A 303 -17.99 7.73 -1.57
CA GLU A 303 -18.30 9.09 -2.05
C GLU A 303 -17.04 9.96 -2.20
N SER A 304 -16.05 9.77 -1.32
CA SER A 304 -14.75 10.40 -1.47
C SER A 304 -14.06 9.94 -2.75
N MET A 305 -14.08 8.63 -3.02
CA MET A 305 -13.46 8.06 -4.22
C MET A 305 -14.15 8.49 -5.50
N LYS A 306 -15.49 8.48 -5.51
CA LYS A 306 -16.32 8.94 -6.61
C LYS A 306 -16.00 10.37 -7.00
N LYS A 307 -15.78 11.27 -6.03
CA LYS A 307 -15.36 12.66 -6.28
C LYS A 307 -13.97 12.75 -6.88
N LEU A 308 -13.02 11.91 -6.46
CA LEU A 308 -11.68 11.85 -7.05
C LEU A 308 -11.73 11.38 -8.51
N ILE A 309 -12.43 10.27 -8.78
CA ILE A 309 -12.61 9.74 -10.15
C ILE A 309 -13.27 10.80 -11.03
N ALA A 310 -14.32 11.47 -10.53
CA ALA A 310 -14.98 12.56 -11.26
C ALA A 310 -13.97 13.64 -11.68
N LYS A 311 -13.08 14.10 -10.80
CA LYS A 311 -12.05 15.11 -11.14
C LYS A 311 -11.09 14.65 -12.25
N GLN A 312 -10.85 13.35 -12.36
CA GLN A 312 -9.98 12.75 -13.37
C GLN A 312 -10.71 12.46 -14.70
N CYS A 313 -12.05 12.41 -14.71
CA CYS A 313 -12.85 12.13 -15.90
C CYS A 313 -13.29 13.40 -16.65
N LYS A 314 -13.38 13.29 -17.98
CA LYS A 314 -13.89 14.38 -18.84
C LYS A 314 -15.30 14.76 -18.42
N GLY A 315 -15.52 16.05 -18.19
CA GLY A 315 -16.82 16.58 -17.79
C GLY A 315 -17.22 16.28 -16.34
N SER A 316 -16.25 15.91 -15.50
CA SER A 316 -16.48 15.64 -14.07
C SER A 316 -17.49 14.53 -13.79
N ASN A 317 -17.56 13.54 -14.68
CA ASN A 317 -18.50 12.42 -14.59
C ASN A 317 -17.77 11.12 -14.22
N PRO A 318 -18.01 10.55 -13.03
CA PRO A 318 -17.37 9.30 -12.60
C PRO A 318 -17.95 8.05 -13.28
N ASN A 319 -19.00 8.18 -14.12
CA ASN A 319 -19.67 7.07 -14.80
C ASN A 319 -20.15 5.98 -13.82
N GLU A 320 -20.76 6.40 -12.71
CA GLU A 320 -21.34 5.54 -11.68
C GLU A 320 -22.43 4.62 -12.26
N ARG A 321 -22.43 3.35 -11.85
CA ARG A 321 -23.39 2.33 -12.28
C ARG A 321 -23.83 1.45 -11.11
N SER A 322 -25.08 1.02 -11.15
CA SER A 322 -25.60 -0.03 -10.27
C SER A 322 -25.46 -1.38 -10.98
N LEU A 323 -24.70 -2.30 -10.38
CA LEU A 323 -24.38 -3.62 -10.93
C LEU A 323 -24.64 -4.71 -9.89
N PHE A 324 -24.70 -5.97 -10.34
CA PHE A 324 -24.87 -7.12 -9.46
C PHE A 324 -23.53 -7.81 -9.20
N HIS A 325 -23.32 -8.23 -7.95
CA HIS A 325 -22.18 -9.05 -7.54
C HIS A 325 -22.69 -10.26 -6.74
N GLY A 326 -22.32 -11.46 -7.18
CA GLY A 326 -22.65 -12.71 -6.49
C GLY A 326 -21.45 -13.24 -5.71
N THR A 327 -21.66 -13.64 -4.46
CA THR A 327 -20.60 -14.17 -3.58
C THR A 327 -21.08 -15.41 -2.81
N LYS A 328 -20.16 -16.09 -2.12
CA LYS A 328 -20.45 -17.21 -1.20
C LYS A 328 -20.74 -16.68 0.20
N GLY A 329 -21.30 -17.51 1.07
CA GLY A 329 -21.83 -17.09 2.37
C GLY A 329 -20.82 -16.35 3.28
N ASP A 330 -19.57 -16.82 3.31
CA ASP A 330 -18.45 -16.19 4.01
C ASP A 330 -18.09 -14.80 3.45
N GLY A 331 -18.29 -14.58 2.15
CA GLY A 331 -18.09 -13.27 1.53
C GLY A 331 -19.19 -12.26 1.85
N ILE A 332 -20.39 -12.69 2.29
CA ILE A 332 -21.50 -11.77 2.60
C ILE A 332 -21.11 -10.90 3.81
N ASP A 333 -20.67 -11.52 4.89
CA ASP A 333 -20.31 -10.80 6.12
C ASP A 333 -19.12 -9.87 5.88
N GLY A 334 -18.08 -10.35 5.20
CA GLY A 334 -16.90 -9.53 4.93
C GLY A 334 -17.17 -8.37 3.97
N ILE A 335 -17.94 -8.55 2.89
CA ILE A 335 -18.31 -7.42 2.00
C ILE A 335 -19.18 -6.40 2.74
N ARG A 336 -20.11 -6.87 3.57
CA ARG A 336 -21.00 -6.02 4.36
C ARG A 336 -20.19 -5.12 5.31
N ASP A 337 -19.24 -5.72 6.02
CA ASP A 337 -18.57 -5.04 7.12
C ASP A 337 -17.28 -4.32 6.69
N ASP A 338 -16.51 -4.91 5.76
CA ASP A 338 -15.20 -4.43 5.30
C ASP A 338 -15.23 -3.81 3.88
N GLY A 339 -16.28 -4.04 3.11
CA GLY A 339 -16.36 -3.62 1.70
C GLY A 339 -15.70 -4.61 0.74
N PHE A 340 -15.46 -4.18 -0.50
CA PHE A 340 -14.81 -5.01 -1.52
C PHE A 340 -13.29 -4.91 -1.44
N ASP A 341 -12.61 -6.07 -1.41
CA ASP A 341 -11.17 -6.20 -1.56
C ASP A 341 -10.77 -7.41 -2.43
N ASP A 342 -9.48 -7.72 -2.49
CA ASP A 342 -8.91 -8.78 -3.34
C ASP A 342 -9.40 -10.20 -2.99
N ARG A 343 -9.95 -10.42 -1.77
CA ARG A 343 -10.51 -11.71 -1.35
C ARG A 343 -11.73 -12.10 -2.19
N TYR A 344 -12.39 -11.12 -2.81
CA TYR A 344 -13.60 -11.31 -3.60
C TYR A 344 -13.34 -11.24 -5.12
N PHE A 345 -12.07 -11.26 -5.54
CA PHE A 345 -11.73 -11.32 -6.95
C PHE A 345 -12.11 -12.68 -7.55
N SER A 346 -12.46 -12.69 -8.84
CA SER A 346 -12.71 -13.92 -9.57
C SER A 346 -11.38 -14.41 -10.16
N PRO A 347 -10.77 -15.48 -9.62
CA PRO A 347 -9.49 -15.98 -10.15
C PRO A 347 -9.62 -16.59 -11.56
N SER A 348 -10.85 -16.81 -12.03
CA SER A 348 -11.19 -17.27 -13.38
C SER A 348 -11.69 -16.14 -14.29
N GLY A 349 -11.48 -14.88 -13.91
CA GLY A 349 -11.98 -13.72 -14.65
C GLY A 349 -11.22 -13.49 -15.96
N ASN A 350 -11.93 -13.40 -17.08
CA ASN A 350 -11.31 -13.13 -18.41
C ASN A 350 -10.87 -11.67 -18.61
N TRP A 351 -11.22 -10.77 -17.69
CA TRP A 351 -11.00 -9.33 -17.82
C TRP A 351 -10.12 -8.77 -16.70
N GLY A 352 -9.37 -9.66 -16.04
CA GLY A 352 -8.41 -9.32 -15.00
C GLY A 352 -8.21 -10.46 -14.00
N THR A 353 -6.93 -10.73 -13.73
CA THR A 353 -6.33 -11.20 -12.47
C THR A 353 -4.98 -10.52 -12.37
#